data_AF-A0A820IBV1-F1
#
_entry.id   AF-A0A820IBV1-F1
#
_cell.length_a   1.000
_cell.length_b   1.000
_cell.length_c   1.000
_cell.angle_alpha   90.00
_cell.angle_beta   90.00
_cell.angle_gamma   90.00
#
_symmetry.space_group_name_H-M   'P 1'
#
loop_
_entity.id
_entity.type
_entity.pdbx_description
1 polymer ?
#
loop_
_entity_poly.entity_id
_entity_poly.type
_entity_poly.pdbx_seq_one_letter_code
_entity_poly.pdbx_strand_id
1 'polypeptide(L)'
;TCQGDSGGPLMMFTTSKQWVLIGVTSFGKGCARPSYAGVYTRVAAFEKWIEANTNGSYGSVLFSHAASAKSSIDYLLFFILFILHASLNS
;
A
#
# COMPACT_ATOMS: atom_id res chain seq x y z
N THR A 1 -21.21 -6.39 5.64
CA THR A 1 -20.58 -7.70 5.73
C THR A 1 -21.59 -8.71 6.21
N CYS A 2 -21.84 -9.73 5.41
CA CYS A 2 -22.72 -10.85 5.67
C CYS A 2 -21.95 -12.00 6.35
N GLN A 3 -22.67 -13.03 6.79
CA GLN A 3 -22.04 -14.30 7.16
C GLN A 3 -21.31 -14.85 5.92
N GLY A 4 -20.03 -15.19 6.06
CA GLY A 4 -19.21 -15.73 4.97
C GLY A 4 -18.33 -14.73 4.20
N ASP A 5 -18.53 -13.41 4.37
CA ASP A 5 -17.65 -12.41 3.74
C ASP A 5 -16.36 -12.16 4.54
N SER A 6 -16.29 -12.63 5.78
CA SER A 6 -15.14 -12.42 6.67
C SER A 6 -13.87 -12.99 6.04
N GLY A 7 -12.81 -12.19 5.95
CA GLY A 7 -11.57 -12.56 5.27
C GLY A 7 -11.56 -12.27 3.76
N GLY A 8 -12.68 -11.87 3.16
CA GLY A 8 -12.76 -11.53 1.74
C GLY A 8 -12.00 -10.26 1.35
N PRO A 9 -11.51 -10.14 0.11
CA PRO A 9 -10.67 -9.02 -0.33
C PRO A 9 -11.48 -7.75 -0.62
N LEU A 10 -10.97 -6.60 -0.16
CA LEU A 10 -11.35 -5.28 -0.66
C LEU A 10 -10.25 -4.79 -1.61
N MET A 11 -10.58 -4.69 -2.90
CA MET A 11 -9.64 -4.33 -3.96
C MET A 11 -9.93 -2.93 -4.52
N MET A 12 -8.89 -2.20 -4.92
CA MET A 12 -8.99 -0.94 -5.65
C MET A 12 -8.38 -1.10 -7.04
N PHE A 13 -9.06 -0.58 -8.06
CA PHE A 13 -8.47 -0.46 -9.39
C PHE A 13 -7.71 0.86 -9.50
N THR A 14 -6.40 0.79 -9.75
CA THR A 14 -5.51 1.95 -9.77
C THR A 14 -5.47 2.61 -11.14
N THR A 15 -4.93 3.83 -11.18
CA THR A 15 -4.62 4.54 -12.43
C THR A 15 -3.59 3.81 -13.30
N SER A 16 -2.75 2.96 -12.70
CA SER A 16 -1.83 2.05 -13.39
C SER A 16 -2.53 0.81 -13.98
N LYS A 17 -3.88 0.77 -13.96
CA LYS A 17 -4.71 -0.32 -14.47
C LYS A 17 -4.48 -1.66 -13.76
N GLN A 18 -4.25 -1.62 -12.45
CA GLN A 18 -4.03 -2.80 -11.62
C GLN A 18 -5.02 -2.90 -10.48
N TRP A 19 -5.34 -4.12 -10.09
CA TRP A 19 -6.09 -4.38 -8.87
C TRP A 19 -5.13 -4.51 -7.70
N VAL A 20 -5.32 -3.67 -6.68
CA VAL A 20 -4.53 -3.68 -5.45
C VAL A 20 -5.42 -4.05 -4.28
N LEU A 21 -4.96 -4.98 -3.44
CA LEU A 21 -5.63 -5.36 -2.20
C LEU A 21 -5.39 -4.27 -1.15
N ILE A 22 -6.43 -3.52 -0.82
CA ILE A 22 -6.35 -2.41 0.15
C ILE A 22 -6.93 -2.77 1.52
N GLY A 23 -7.76 -3.81 1.58
CA GLY A 23 -8.38 -4.23 2.81
C GLY A 23 -8.76 -5.70 2.86
N VAL A 24 -8.85 -6.23 4.07
CA VAL A 24 -9.44 -7.55 4.35
C VAL A 24 -10.72 -7.34 5.14
N THR A 25 -11.80 -7.97 4.70
CA THR A 25 -13.12 -7.81 5.32
C THR A 25 -13.11 -8.32 6.75
N SER A 26 -13.49 -7.45 7.69
CA SER A 26 -13.59 -7.80 9.12
C SER A 26 -15.05 -8.07 9.48
N PHE A 27 -15.82 -7.02 9.77
CA PHE A 27 -17.24 -7.15 10.13
C PHE A 27 -18.04 -5.96 9.59
N GLY A 28 -19.36 -5.99 9.77
CA GLY A 28 -20.23 -4.88 9.40
C GLY A 28 -21.65 -5.15 9.88
N LYS A 29 -22.41 -4.09 10.14
CA LYS A 29 -23.78 -4.24 10.67
C LYS A 29 -24.74 -4.64 9.56
N GLY A 30 -25.37 -5.80 9.72
CA GLY A 30 -26.51 -6.24 8.90
C GLY A 30 -26.20 -6.41 7.41
N CYS A 31 -25.25 -7.27 7.04
CA CYS A 31 -25.11 -7.79 5.68
C CYS A 31 -25.07 -6.70 4.58
N ALA A 32 -24.26 -5.66 4.80
CA ALA A 32 -24.05 -4.56 3.86
C ALA A 32 -25.30 -3.68 3.62
N ARG A 33 -26.10 -3.48 4.68
CA ARG A 33 -27.21 -2.52 4.67
C ARG A 33 -26.74 -1.12 4.23
N PRO A 34 -27.52 -0.43 3.38
CA PRO A 34 -27.33 0.99 3.12
C PRO A 34 -27.28 1.76 4.44
N SER A 35 -26.44 2.80 4.54
CA SER A 35 -26.15 3.62 5.73
C SER A 35 -25.22 3.02 6.80
N TYR A 36 -24.78 1.76 6.68
CA TYR A 36 -23.77 1.18 7.56
C TYR A 36 -22.48 0.85 6.80
N ALA A 37 -21.38 1.47 7.20
CA ALA A 37 -20.08 1.16 6.63
C ALA A 37 -19.63 -0.26 7.02
N GLY A 38 -18.99 -0.95 6.08
CA GLY A 38 -18.20 -2.14 6.38
C GLY A 38 -16.89 -1.76 7.07
N VAL A 39 -16.42 -2.61 7.98
CA VAL A 39 -15.12 -2.46 8.64
C VAL A 39 -14.12 -3.42 8.01
N TYR A 40 -12.97 -2.89 7.64
CA TYR A 40 -11.91 -3.62 6.93
C TYR A 40 -10.56 -3.41 7.65
N THR A 41 -9.75 -4.46 7.70
CA THR A 41 -8.35 -4.37 8.11
C THR A 41 -7.56 -3.64 7.03
N ARG A 42 -6.81 -2.60 7.41
CA ARG A 42 -5.96 -1.83 6.49
C ARG A 42 -4.72 -2.65 6.13
N VAL A 43 -4.65 -3.22 4.93
CA VAL A 43 -3.53 -4.10 4.51
C VAL A 43 -2.18 -3.38 4.57
N ALA A 44 -2.14 -2.11 4.16
CA ALA A 44 -0.92 -1.28 4.20
C ALA A 44 -0.30 -1.16 5.60
N ALA A 45 -1.09 -1.30 6.68
CA ALA A 45 -0.56 -1.23 8.04
C ALA A 45 0.24 -2.49 8.45
N PHE A 46 0.11 -3.58 7.68
CA PHE A 46 0.73 -4.87 7.97
C PHE A 46 1.81 -5.25 6.95
N GLU A 47 2.21 -4.36 6.03
CA GLU A 47 3.17 -4.65 4.95
C GLU A 47 4.45 -5.31 5.46
N LYS A 48 5.07 -4.75 6.52
CA LYS A 48 6.30 -5.31 7.11
C LYS A 48 6.10 -6.72 7.67
N TRP A 49 4.95 -6.95 8.31
CA TRP A 49 4.61 -8.28 8.85
C TRP A 49 4.38 -9.27 7.71
N ILE A 50 3.66 -8.88 6.66
CA ILE A 50 3.42 -9.70 5.48
C ILE A 50 4.75 -10.04 4.81
N GLU A 51 5.63 -9.06 4.61
CA GLU A 51 6.95 -9.26 4.01
C GLU A 51 7.81 -10.25 4.80
N ALA A 52 7.87 -10.08 6.13
CA ALA A 52 8.61 -10.96 7.03
C ALA A 52 8.06 -12.40 7.02
N ASN A 53 6.76 -12.60 6.76
CA ASN A 53 6.11 -13.91 6.75
C ASN A 53 5.92 -14.50 5.34
N THR A 54 6.34 -13.81 4.29
CA THR A 54 6.28 -14.28 2.90
C THR A 54 7.66 -14.39 2.24
N ASN A 55 8.72 -14.33 3.04
CA ASN A 55 10.11 -14.40 2.58
C ASN A 55 10.42 -13.35 1.47
N GLY A 56 9.85 -12.14 1.60
CA GLY A 56 10.02 -11.06 0.62
C GLY A 56 9.19 -11.18 -0.67
N SER A 57 8.38 -12.23 -0.83
CA SER A 57 7.56 -12.44 -2.05
C SER A 57 6.47 -11.38 -2.25
N TYR A 58 5.97 -10.78 -1.17
CA TYR A 58 5.05 -9.65 -1.24
C TYR A 58 5.74 -8.37 -1.72
N GLY A 59 6.98 -8.16 -1.25
CA GLY A 59 7.85 -7.09 -1.71
C GLY A 59 8.07 -7.18 -3.21
N SER A 60 8.43 -8.34 -3.78
CA SER A 60 8.69 -8.47 -5.22
C SER A 60 7.48 -8.17 -6.12
N VAL A 61 6.25 -8.51 -5.69
CA VAL A 61 5.01 -8.15 -6.41
C VAL A 61 4.72 -6.64 -6.33
N LEU A 62 4.99 -6.02 -5.17
CA LEU A 62 4.92 -4.57 -5.04
C LEU A 62 6.05 -3.87 -5.81
N PHE A 63 7.29 -4.35 -5.77
CA PHE A 63 8.46 -3.80 -6.49
C PHE A 63 8.35 -3.95 -8.01
N SER A 64 7.66 -4.97 -8.52
CA SER A 64 7.32 -5.07 -9.94
C SER A 64 6.41 -3.91 -10.41
N HIS A 65 5.64 -3.33 -9.49
CA HIS A 65 4.74 -2.18 -9.71
C HIS A 65 5.29 -0.86 -9.14
N ALA A 66 6.24 -0.96 -8.21
CA ALA A 66 6.94 0.10 -7.54
C ALA A 66 8.36 0.25 -8.09
N ALA A 67 8.55 0.07 -9.40
CA ALA A 67 9.57 0.80 -10.14
C ALA A 67 9.37 2.35 -10.04
N SER A 68 8.41 2.81 -9.23
CA SER A 68 8.25 4.19 -8.75
C SER A 68 8.64 4.39 -7.26
N ALA A 69 8.97 3.35 -6.49
CA ALA A 69 9.58 3.53 -5.17
C ALA A 69 11.08 3.75 -5.33
N LYS A 70 11.39 5.02 -5.61
CA LYS A 70 12.72 5.63 -5.66
C LYS A 70 13.66 5.04 -4.62
N SER A 71 14.81 4.59 -5.10
CA SER A 71 15.91 4.06 -4.29
C SER A 71 16.34 5.12 -3.28
N SER A 72 16.84 4.71 -2.11
CA SER A 72 17.45 5.60 -1.11
C SER A 72 18.54 6.51 -1.70
N ILE A 73 19.07 6.16 -2.88
CA ILE A 73 20.02 6.96 -3.65
C ILE A 73 19.35 8.21 -4.25
N ASP A 74 18.06 8.19 -4.60
CA ASP A 74 17.36 9.34 -5.15
C ASP A 74 17.19 10.46 -4.11
N TYR A 75 16.95 10.10 -2.85
CA TYR A 75 16.93 11.08 -1.75
C TYR A 75 18.31 11.66 -1.47
N LEU A 76 19.35 10.82 -1.50
CA LEU A 76 20.72 11.27 -1.34
C LEU A 76 21.13 12.20 -2.49
N LEU A 77 20.74 11.88 -3.73
CA LEU A 77 20.97 12.72 -4.90
C LEU A 77 20.21 14.04 -4.82
N PHE A 78 18.94 14.03 -4.39
CA PHE A 78 18.18 15.27 -4.16
C PHE A 78 18.80 16.13 -3.07
N PHE A 79 19.28 15.53 -1.98
CA PHE A 79 19.91 16.24 -0.87
C PHE A 79 21.28 16.82 -1.27
N ILE A 80 22.08 16.07 -2.01
CA ILE A 80 23.35 16.53 -2.57
C ILE A 80 23.15 17.66 -3.59
N LEU A 81 22.15 17.55 -4.49
CA LEU A 81 21.82 18.63 -5.43
C LEU A 81 21.34 19.90 -4.72
N PHE A 82 20.58 19.76 -3.63
CA PHE A 82 20.11 20.91 -2.86
C PHE A 82 21.27 21.65 -2.16
N ILE A 83 22.25 20.91 -1.63
CA ILE A 83 23.47 21.46 -1.03
C ILE A 83 24.37 22.14 -2.09
N LEU A 84 24.55 21.50 -3.25
CA LEU A 84 25.33 22.07 -4.37
C LEU A 84 24.70 23.35 -4.92
N HIS A 85 23.37 23.39 -5.08
CA HIS A 85 22.68 24.58 -5.55
C HIS A 85 22.75 25.73 -4.52
N ALA A 86 22.68 25.42 -3.23
CA ALA A 86 22.88 26.41 -2.17
C ALA A 86 24.31 26.98 -2.15
N SER A 87 25.32 26.15 -2.46
CA SER A 87 26.73 26.56 -2.46
C SER A 87 27.19 27.30 -3.73
N LEU A 88 26.43 27.21 -4.83
CA LEU A 88 26.72 27.91 -6.10
C LEU A 88 26.04 29.28 -6.20
N ASN A 89 25.10 29.58 -5.29
CA ASN A 89 24.41 30.87 -5.19
C ASN A 89 24.88 31.71 -3.99
N SER A 90 26.05 31.40 -3.42
CA SER A 90 26.74 32.19 -2.38
C SER A 90 28.08 32.71 -2.90
#